data_AF-A0A2V2GA16-F1
#
_entry.id   AF-A0A2V2GA16-F1
#
_cell.length_a   1.000
_cell.length_b   1.000
_cell.length_c   1.000
_cell.angle_alpha   90.00
_cell.angle_beta   90.00
_cell.angle_gamma   90.00
#
_symmetry.space_group_name_H-M   'P 1'
#
loop_
_entity.id
_entity.type
_entity.pdbx_description
1 polymer ?
#
loop_
_entity_poly.entity_id
_entity_poly.type
_entity_poly.pdbx_seq_one_letter_code
_entity_poly.pdbx_strand_id
1 'polypeptide(L)'
;MDENGIKIDLNALDETDEKPKKNKQARDWCFTINNPVQSEQEFLEYLKTVSDLRYVVFQRERAPETGTEHYQGYFEFTQPKWFTTIKKYLSKNTIGVDAHIEQRRAKRTQARLYCMDEETRISPTYYEYGEFIEDGERTDLTDIMRDIENDISFYDLSKKHGNRFIRVMKWAKEYRQAYLENKYKRQFRKMNVYYIYGSAGCGKTSYVYSKHGYDEVYRTTNYEFGWIDDYNGEKVLFLDEFRSSFKISEILDYLDGQPLRIRGRQFNRVACYDTVYIVSNIPLNEQYKKIQDYEPKSWAAFLRRITAVYNFDISKETPVNKFTGELKKSPTLIEIADDSDLPF
;
A
#
# COMPACT_ATOMS: atom_id res chain seq x y z
N MET A 1 31.23 72.94 19.45
CA MET A 1 32.06 72.26 18.44
C MET A 1 31.67 70.79 18.46
N ASP A 2 30.37 70.50 18.43
CA ASP A 2 29.47 70.48 17.24
C ASP A 2 29.61 69.10 16.59
N GLU A 3 28.59 68.38 16.17
CA GLU A 3 27.13 68.43 16.23
C GLU A 3 26.76 67.07 15.61
N ASN A 4 25.80 66.34 16.16
CA ASN A 4 24.85 65.53 15.39
C ASN A 4 23.93 64.81 16.37
N GLY A 5 22.83 65.50 16.68
CA GLY A 5 21.78 64.99 17.52
C GLY A 5 20.89 63.98 16.82
N ILE A 6 20.17 63.21 17.63
CA ILE A 6 18.84 62.72 17.30
C ILE A 6 17.98 62.98 18.54
N LYS A 7 17.03 63.91 18.38
CA LYS A 7 15.98 64.20 19.34
C LYS A 7 15.03 63.01 19.39
N ILE A 8 14.76 62.51 20.59
CA ILE A 8 13.59 61.69 20.89
C ILE A 8 12.81 62.51 21.90
N ASP A 9 11.61 62.98 21.54
CA ASP A 9 10.41 62.58 22.25
C ASP A 9 9.13 63.13 21.59
N LEU A 10 8.03 62.40 21.85
CA LEU A 10 6.63 62.79 21.94
C LEU A 10 5.68 62.36 20.82
N ASN A 11 4.66 61.63 21.27
CA ASN A 11 3.40 61.21 20.64
C ASN A 11 3.40 59.85 19.92
N ALA A 12 3.62 58.77 20.68
CA ALA A 12 2.92 57.51 20.40
C ALA A 12 1.52 57.61 21.02
N LEU A 13 0.54 57.89 20.18
CA LEU A 13 -0.89 57.82 20.50
C LEU A 13 -1.25 56.37 20.85
N ASP A 14 -1.95 56.21 21.97
CA ASP A 14 -2.80 55.07 22.28
C ASP A 14 -3.82 54.89 21.15
N GLU A 15 -3.63 53.88 20.30
CA GLU A 15 -4.73 53.23 19.57
C GLU A 15 -4.57 51.72 19.73
N THR A 16 -5.35 51.16 20.66
CA THR A 16 -5.58 49.72 20.76
C THR A 16 -6.38 49.26 19.54
N ASP A 17 -5.68 48.91 18.47
CA ASP A 17 -6.23 48.25 17.29
C ASP A 17 -6.57 46.78 17.63
N GLU A 18 -7.80 46.54 18.10
CA GLU A 18 -8.38 45.18 18.10
C GLU A 18 -8.55 44.70 16.65
N LYS A 19 -7.60 43.88 16.18
CA LYS A 19 -7.69 43.20 14.88
C LYS A 19 -9.01 42.40 14.77
N PRO A 20 -9.79 42.56 13.69
CA PRO A 20 -11.05 41.83 13.53
C PRO A 20 -10.78 40.31 13.44
N LYS A 21 -11.44 39.54 14.32
CA LYS A 21 -11.39 38.06 14.32
C LYS A 21 -11.81 37.53 12.94
N LYS A 22 -10.89 36.85 12.24
CA LYS A 22 -11.15 36.19 10.95
C LYS A 22 -12.41 35.30 11.02
N ASN A 23 -13.41 35.60 10.20
CA ASN A 23 -14.60 34.76 10.03
C ASN A 23 -14.19 33.42 9.41
N LYS A 24 -14.35 32.31 10.14
CA LYS A 24 -13.95 30.96 9.68
C LYS A 24 -15.16 30.22 9.10
N GLN A 25 -14.91 29.42 8.05
CA GLN A 25 -15.87 28.45 7.54
C GLN A 25 -15.54 27.05 8.05
N ALA A 26 -16.56 26.28 8.42
CA ALA A 26 -16.44 24.86 8.72
C ALA A 26 -17.76 24.14 8.42
N ARG A 27 -17.69 22.82 8.23
CA ARG A 27 -18.87 21.95 8.09
C ARG A 27 -19.41 21.47 9.42
N ASP A 28 -18.56 21.41 10.43
CA ASP A 28 -18.83 20.69 11.67
C ASP A 28 -18.56 21.61 12.87
N TRP A 29 -19.54 21.74 13.77
CA TRP A 29 -19.50 22.66 14.90
C TRP A 29 -20.08 22.02 16.16
N CYS A 30 -19.46 22.32 17.30
CA CYS A 30 -20.01 22.01 18.62
C CYS A 30 -20.72 23.25 19.17
N PHE A 31 -21.77 23.03 19.96
CA PHE A 31 -22.51 24.10 20.61
C PHE A 31 -22.87 23.77 22.06
N THR A 32 -22.98 24.82 22.87
CA THR A 32 -23.47 24.77 24.25
C THR A 32 -24.51 25.87 24.43
N ILE A 33 -25.72 25.52 24.87
CA ILE A 33 -26.81 26.47 25.14
C ILE A 33 -27.11 26.43 26.63
N ASN A 34 -26.69 27.45 27.36
CA ASN A 34 -26.96 27.57 28.79
C ASN A 34 -28.38 28.08 29.04
N ASN A 35 -29.08 27.48 30.01
CA ASN A 35 -30.45 27.84 30.38
C ASN A 35 -31.40 27.86 29.16
N PRO A 36 -31.55 26.73 28.44
CA PRO A 36 -32.39 26.67 27.25
C PRO A 36 -33.84 27.02 27.57
N VAL A 37 -34.46 27.79 26.68
CA VAL A 37 -35.86 28.26 26.84
C VAL A 37 -36.85 27.29 26.20
N GLN A 38 -36.43 26.62 25.12
CA GLN A 38 -37.19 25.56 24.46
C GLN A 38 -37.05 24.25 25.23
N SER A 39 -38.04 23.38 25.07
CA SER A 39 -37.87 21.95 25.31
C SER A 39 -36.94 21.30 24.27
N GLU A 40 -36.43 20.12 24.60
CA GLU A 40 -35.50 19.38 23.75
C GLU A 40 -36.16 19.01 22.42
N GLN A 41 -37.45 18.65 22.46
CA GLN A 41 -38.21 18.30 21.25
C GLN A 41 -38.42 19.52 20.35
N GLU A 42 -38.79 20.67 20.92
CA GLU A 42 -38.94 21.92 20.15
C GLU A 42 -37.62 22.35 19.51
N PHE A 43 -36.51 22.20 20.24
CA PHE A 43 -35.19 22.52 19.71
C PHE A 43 -34.78 21.57 18.58
N LEU A 44 -35.07 20.26 18.70
CA LEU A 44 -34.83 19.29 17.64
C LEU A 44 -35.68 19.60 16.40
N GLU A 45 -36.96 19.91 16.56
CA GLU A 45 -37.83 20.28 15.43
C GLU A 45 -37.34 21.56 14.75
N TYR A 46 -36.87 22.56 15.51
CA TYR A 46 -36.22 23.73 14.93
C TYR A 46 -34.97 23.35 14.13
N LEU A 47 -34.07 22.52 14.68
CA LEU A 47 -32.84 22.10 14.00
C LEU A 47 -33.13 21.42 12.66
N LYS A 48 -34.18 20.60 12.56
CA LYS A 48 -34.61 19.97 11.30
C LYS A 48 -34.96 20.98 10.20
N THR A 49 -35.34 22.21 10.56
CA THR A 49 -35.62 23.29 9.59
C THR A 49 -34.37 24.02 9.11
N VAL A 50 -33.22 23.80 9.75
CA VAL A 50 -31.96 24.48 9.39
C VAL A 50 -31.45 23.93 8.05
N SER A 51 -31.24 24.84 7.09
CA SER A 51 -30.81 24.44 5.75
C SER A 51 -29.44 23.78 5.73
N ASP A 52 -29.31 22.75 4.89
CA ASP A 52 -28.09 21.96 4.67
C ASP A 52 -27.63 21.15 5.89
N LEU A 53 -28.43 21.03 6.95
CA LEU A 53 -28.12 20.19 8.09
C LEU A 53 -28.10 18.72 7.66
N ARG A 54 -26.93 18.07 7.74
CA ARG A 54 -26.78 16.63 7.48
C ARG A 54 -27.06 15.81 8.72
N TYR A 55 -26.53 16.25 9.86
CA TYR A 55 -26.53 15.47 11.09
C TYR A 55 -26.50 16.41 12.30
N VAL A 56 -27.22 16.06 13.35
CA VAL A 56 -27.15 16.71 14.66
C VAL A 56 -27.36 15.70 15.77
N VAL A 57 -26.62 15.89 16.86
CA VAL A 57 -26.83 15.20 18.13
C VAL A 57 -26.65 16.19 19.28
N PHE A 58 -27.51 16.09 20.28
CA PHE A 58 -27.34 16.83 21.53
C PHE A 58 -28.04 16.13 22.69
N GLN A 59 -27.67 16.54 23.90
CA GLN A 59 -28.32 16.11 25.13
C GLN A 59 -28.40 17.26 26.13
N ARG A 60 -29.26 17.10 27.15
CA ARG A 60 -29.33 18.04 28.27
C ARG A 60 -28.44 17.56 29.40
N GLU A 61 -27.54 18.42 29.84
CA GLU A 61 -26.56 18.14 30.89
C GLU A 61 -26.65 19.17 32.02
N ARG A 62 -26.07 18.83 33.18
CA ARG A 62 -25.87 19.77 34.29
C ARG A 62 -24.42 20.15 34.36
N ALA A 63 -24.12 21.45 34.38
CA ALA A 63 -22.76 21.90 34.64
C ALA A 63 -22.33 21.50 36.07
N PRO A 64 -21.21 20.78 36.26
CA PRO A 64 -20.80 20.29 37.59
C PRO A 64 -20.53 21.40 38.59
N GLU A 65 -20.00 22.53 38.14
CA GLU A 65 -19.56 23.63 39.01
C GLU A 65 -20.67 24.64 39.34
N THR A 66 -21.57 24.91 38.39
CA THR A 66 -22.60 25.96 38.52
C THR A 66 -24.01 25.42 38.72
N GLY A 67 -24.23 24.11 38.51
CA GLY A 67 -25.55 23.47 38.61
C GLY A 67 -26.54 23.86 37.52
N THR A 68 -26.15 24.74 36.59
CA THR A 68 -27.01 25.21 35.48
C THR A 68 -27.17 24.15 34.42
N GLU A 69 -28.40 24.03 33.91
CA GLU A 69 -28.74 23.11 32.86
C GLU A 69 -28.42 23.71 31.50
N HIS A 70 -27.92 22.87 30.60
CA HIS A 70 -27.51 23.30 29.28
C HIS A 70 -27.73 22.20 28.24
N TYR A 71 -27.91 22.59 26.98
CA TYR A 71 -27.78 21.67 25.87
C TYR A 71 -26.35 21.64 25.38
N GLN A 72 -25.77 20.45 25.36
CA GLN A 72 -24.46 20.19 24.78
C GLN A 72 -24.66 19.38 23.50
N GLY A 73 -24.12 19.86 22.38
CA GLY A 73 -24.38 19.23 21.10
C GLY A 73 -23.37 19.50 20.01
N TYR A 74 -23.61 18.84 18.90
CA TYR A 74 -22.77 18.82 17.72
C TYR A 74 -23.62 18.66 16.46
N PHE A 75 -23.32 19.40 15.39
CA PHE A 75 -23.92 19.19 14.08
C PHE A 75 -22.93 19.28 12.92
N GLU A 76 -23.34 18.69 11.80
CA GLU A 76 -22.64 18.65 10.54
C GLU A 76 -23.54 19.15 9.40
N PHE A 77 -22.98 19.97 8.51
CA PHE A 77 -23.64 20.42 7.30
C PHE A 77 -23.11 19.71 6.07
N THR A 78 -23.95 19.60 5.04
CA THR A 78 -23.54 19.11 3.71
C THR A 78 -22.52 20.06 3.05
N GLN A 79 -22.61 21.36 3.33
CA GLN A 79 -21.71 22.40 2.81
C GLN A 79 -21.07 23.24 3.93
N PRO A 80 -19.83 23.76 3.77
CA PRO A 80 -19.22 24.63 4.76
C PRO A 80 -20.06 25.89 5.02
N LYS A 81 -20.29 26.21 6.29
CA LYS A 81 -21.01 27.42 6.71
C LYS A 81 -20.06 28.38 7.41
N TRP A 82 -20.30 29.68 7.26
CA TRP A 82 -19.57 30.71 7.99
C TRP A 82 -19.98 30.70 9.47
N PHE A 83 -19.04 31.00 10.37
CA PHE A 83 -19.33 31.15 11.79
C PHE A 83 -20.48 32.14 12.05
N THR A 84 -20.53 33.24 11.28
CA THR A 84 -21.62 34.22 11.34
C THR A 84 -22.99 33.65 10.98
N THR A 85 -23.04 32.71 10.04
CA THR A 85 -24.26 32.00 9.67
C THR A 85 -24.72 31.08 10.80
N ILE A 86 -23.80 30.31 11.38
CA ILE A 86 -24.10 29.40 12.48
C ILE A 86 -24.56 30.18 13.72
N LYS A 87 -23.87 31.28 14.04
CA LYS A 87 -24.27 32.17 15.13
C LYS A 87 -25.69 32.72 14.95
N LYS A 88 -26.12 32.99 13.71
CA LYS A 88 -27.50 33.42 13.41
C LYS A 88 -28.51 32.29 13.67
N TYR A 89 -28.19 31.04 13.31
CA TYR A 89 -29.07 29.90 13.58
C TYR A 89 -29.24 29.62 15.07
N LEU A 90 -28.23 29.93 15.90
CA LEU A 90 -28.27 29.71 17.34
C LEU A 90 -28.18 31.02 18.16
N SER A 91 -28.80 32.09 17.65
CA SER A 91 -28.81 33.40 18.34
C SER A 91 -30.02 33.56 19.26
N LYS A 92 -29.92 34.52 20.19
CA LYS A 92 -31.05 34.94 21.02
C LYS A 92 -32.33 35.27 20.24
N ASN A 93 -32.21 35.85 19.05
CA ASN A 93 -33.37 36.20 18.22
C ASN A 93 -34.05 34.98 17.59
N THR A 94 -33.35 33.86 17.51
CA THR A 94 -33.83 32.64 16.83
C THR A 94 -34.27 31.58 17.82
N ILE A 95 -33.49 31.39 18.88
CA ILE A 95 -33.71 30.35 19.90
C ILE A 95 -33.84 30.93 21.32
N GLY A 96 -34.10 32.24 21.48
CA GLY A 96 -34.38 32.85 22.80
C GLY A 96 -33.16 33.05 23.71
N VAL A 97 -32.02 32.41 23.43
CA VAL A 97 -30.75 32.53 24.15
C VAL A 97 -29.55 32.48 23.20
N ASP A 98 -28.40 33.00 23.61
CA ASP A 98 -27.18 32.92 22.81
C ASP A 98 -26.42 31.62 23.09
N ALA A 99 -26.10 30.88 22.03
CA ALA A 99 -25.28 29.68 22.12
C ALA A 99 -23.77 30.02 22.11
N HIS A 100 -22.99 29.27 22.89
CA HIS A 100 -21.56 29.15 22.69
C HIS A 100 -21.29 28.18 21.55
N ILE A 101 -20.48 28.57 20.57
CA ILE A 101 -20.27 27.78 19.34
C ILE A 101 -18.77 27.69 19.08
N GLU A 102 -18.28 26.49 18.83
CA GLU A 102 -16.89 26.23 18.51
C GLU A 102 -16.75 25.29 17.32
N GLN A 103 -15.69 25.47 16.53
CA GLN A 103 -15.35 24.52 15.49
C GLN A 103 -14.91 23.19 16.13
N ARG A 104 -15.47 22.08 15.65
CA ARG A 104 -15.14 20.74 16.17
C ARG A 104 -13.65 20.43 15.95
N ARG A 105 -12.92 20.15 17.04
CA ARG A 105 -11.50 19.76 17.01
C ARG A 105 -11.28 18.25 17.13
N ALA A 106 -12.16 17.54 17.83
CA ALA A 106 -12.09 16.09 18.04
C ALA A 106 -12.54 15.31 16.78
N LYS A 107 -12.33 13.99 16.74
CA LYS A 107 -12.85 13.11 15.68
C LYS A 107 -14.39 13.07 15.69
N ARG A 108 -15.05 12.71 14.58
CA ARG A 108 -16.52 12.79 14.47
C ARG A 108 -17.18 11.88 15.48
N THR A 109 -16.66 10.65 15.54
CA THR A 109 -17.12 9.63 16.48
C THR A 109 -16.97 10.09 17.92
N GLN A 110 -15.84 10.73 18.26
CA GLN A 110 -15.60 11.24 19.60
C GLN A 110 -16.54 12.41 19.96
N ALA A 111 -16.77 13.34 19.03
CA ALA A 111 -17.70 14.45 19.24
C ALA A 111 -19.15 13.97 19.42
N ARG A 112 -19.56 12.95 18.64
CA ARG A 112 -20.88 12.30 18.77
C ARG A 112 -21.02 11.64 20.14
N LEU A 113 -20.04 10.81 20.54
CA LEU A 113 -20.07 10.11 21.83
C LEU A 113 -20.08 11.08 23.02
N TYR A 114 -19.36 12.19 22.92
CA TYR A 114 -19.38 13.23 23.95
C TYR A 114 -20.78 13.83 24.16
N CYS A 115 -21.58 13.96 23.08
CA CYS A 115 -22.96 14.42 23.16
C CYS A 115 -23.97 13.30 23.49
N MET A 116 -23.46 12.10 23.78
CA MET A 116 -24.22 10.90 24.15
C MET A 116 -23.68 10.30 25.46
N ASP A 117 -22.98 11.09 26.27
CA ASP A 117 -22.46 10.63 27.55
C ASP A 117 -23.60 10.50 28.56
N GLU A 118 -23.83 9.28 29.07
CA GLU A 118 -24.88 9.02 30.06
C GLU A 118 -24.53 9.56 31.44
N GLU A 119 -23.24 9.72 31.76
CA GLU A 119 -22.82 10.19 33.09
C GLU A 119 -23.17 11.66 33.33
N THR A 120 -23.15 12.47 32.27
CA THR A 120 -23.44 13.91 32.34
C THR A 120 -24.89 14.27 32.01
N ARG A 121 -25.66 13.31 31.49
CA ARG A 121 -27.02 13.51 30.98
C ARG A 121 -28.07 13.58 32.09
N ILE A 122 -28.94 14.58 32.01
CA ILE A 122 -30.15 14.68 32.85
C ILE A 122 -31.40 14.23 32.09
N SER A 123 -31.45 14.44 30.76
CA SER A 123 -32.59 14.05 29.94
C SER A 123 -32.74 12.52 29.84
N PRO A 124 -33.97 11.99 29.69
CA PRO A 124 -34.19 10.54 29.58
C PRO A 124 -33.53 9.92 28.34
N THR A 125 -33.20 10.73 27.33
CA THR A 125 -32.52 10.32 26.10
C THR A 125 -31.64 11.45 25.58
N TYR A 126 -30.70 11.13 24.69
CA TYR A 126 -30.13 12.09 23.76
C TYR A 126 -31.06 12.26 22.55
N TYR A 127 -30.86 13.33 21.79
CA TYR A 127 -31.63 13.66 20.60
C TYR A 127 -30.70 13.65 19.39
N GLU A 128 -31.06 12.89 18.36
CA GLU A 128 -30.25 12.69 17.17
C GLU A 128 -31.14 12.78 15.92
N TYR A 129 -30.65 13.45 14.88
CA TYR A 129 -31.33 13.54 13.59
C TYR A 129 -30.34 13.63 12.43
N GLY A 130 -30.69 13.00 11.32
CA GLY A 130 -29.90 13.01 10.09
C GLY A 130 -28.98 11.80 9.96
N GLU A 131 -27.99 11.89 9.06
CA GLU A 131 -27.10 10.79 8.69
C GLU A 131 -25.69 10.98 9.28
N PHE A 132 -25.33 10.15 10.26
CA PHE A 132 -23.98 10.11 10.80
C PHE A 132 -23.05 9.30 9.89
N ILE A 133 -21.99 9.93 9.39
CA ILE A 133 -20.96 9.25 8.58
C ILE A 133 -19.72 9.03 9.46
N GLU A 134 -19.43 7.76 9.77
CA GLU A 134 -18.25 7.35 10.52
C GLU A 134 -16.93 7.83 9.89
N ASP A 135 -15.88 7.99 10.71
CA ASP A 135 -14.57 8.44 10.25
C ASP A 135 -13.95 7.44 9.25
N GLY A 136 -13.79 7.83 7.98
CA GLY A 136 -13.45 6.95 6.83
C GLY A 136 -12.01 6.43 6.69
N GLU A 137 -11.08 6.74 7.61
CA GLU A 137 -9.67 6.35 7.44
C GLU A 137 -9.43 4.83 7.53
N ARG A 138 -10.23 4.10 8.32
CA ARG A 138 -10.07 2.64 8.46
C ARG A 138 -10.59 1.88 7.24
N THR A 139 -11.70 2.32 6.66
CA THR A 139 -12.28 1.69 5.46
C THR A 139 -11.37 1.88 4.26
N ASP A 140 -10.83 3.10 4.09
CA ASP A 140 -9.93 3.44 2.97
C ASP A 140 -8.63 2.61 2.97
N LEU A 141 -7.98 2.44 4.12
CA LEU A 141 -6.76 1.63 4.21
C LEU A 141 -7.05 0.14 4.02
N THR A 142 -8.18 -0.35 4.53
CA THR A 142 -8.59 -1.76 4.40
C THR A 142 -8.81 -2.13 2.94
N ASP A 143 -9.39 -1.23 2.14
CA ASP A 143 -9.59 -1.48 0.71
C ASP A 143 -8.26 -1.49 -0.06
N ILE A 144 -7.33 -0.60 0.27
CA ILE A 144 -5.97 -0.63 -0.30
C ILE A 144 -5.24 -1.91 0.07
N MET A 145 -5.37 -2.40 1.32
CA MET A 145 -4.78 -3.68 1.75
C MET A 145 -5.32 -4.84 0.92
N ARG A 146 -6.64 -4.97 0.81
CA ARG A 146 -7.29 -6.02 0.03
C ARG A 146 -6.85 -6.00 -1.44
N ASP A 147 -6.74 -4.82 -2.03
CA ASP A 147 -6.28 -4.68 -3.41
C ASP A 147 -4.81 -5.07 -3.59
N ILE A 148 -3.95 -4.76 -2.61
CA ILE A 148 -2.55 -5.22 -2.60
C ILE A 148 -2.47 -6.75 -2.49
N GLU A 149 -3.28 -7.34 -1.60
CA GLU A 149 -3.35 -8.80 -1.39
C GLU A 149 -3.87 -9.55 -2.63
N ASN A 150 -4.71 -8.89 -3.43
CA ASN A 150 -5.19 -9.34 -4.75
C ASN A 150 -4.22 -9.03 -5.90
N ASP A 151 -2.95 -8.74 -5.60
CA ASP A 151 -1.86 -8.53 -6.56
C ASP A 151 -2.09 -7.36 -7.57
N ILE A 152 -2.95 -6.38 -7.25
CA ILE A 152 -3.21 -5.20 -8.12
C ILE A 152 -1.96 -4.33 -8.24
N SER A 153 -1.59 -3.89 -9.45
CA SER A 153 -0.38 -3.07 -9.65
C SER A 153 -0.44 -1.73 -8.89
N PHE A 154 0.71 -1.15 -8.53
CA PHE A 154 0.72 0.18 -7.90
C PHE A 154 0.18 1.28 -8.83
N TYR A 155 0.28 1.09 -10.14
CA TYR A 155 -0.34 1.96 -11.11
C TYR A 155 -1.87 1.89 -11.03
N ASP A 156 -2.44 0.69 -11.00
CA ASP A 156 -3.89 0.49 -10.91
C ASP A 156 -4.43 0.90 -9.54
N LEU A 157 -3.69 0.68 -8.46
CA LEU A 157 -3.99 1.23 -7.14
C LEU A 157 -4.03 2.76 -7.17
N SER A 158 -3.08 3.40 -7.86
CA SER A 158 -3.06 4.85 -8.01
C SER A 158 -4.26 5.37 -8.80
N LYS A 159 -4.71 4.64 -9.83
CA LYS A 159 -5.93 4.97 -10.59
C LYS A 159 -7.21 4.76 -9.77
N LYS A 160 -7.31 3.64 -9.06
CA LYS A 160 -8.50 3.25 -8.30
C LYS A 160 -8.71 4.13 -7.06
N HIS A 161 -7.64 4.44 -6.34
CA HIS A 161 -7.70 5.17 -5.06
C HIS A 161 -7.29 6.64 -5.16
N GLY A 162 -6.66 7.06 -6.26
CA GLY A 162 -6.29 8.45 -6.54
C GLY A 162 -5.39 9.05 -5.46
N ASN A 163 -5.72 10.28 -5.05
CA ASN A 163 -4.98 11.03 -4.02
C ASN A 163 -4.84 10.28 -2.68
N ARG A 164 -5.76 9.35 -2.35
CA ARG A 164 -5.66 8.54 -1.13
C ARG A 164 -4.43 7.63 -1.18
N PHE A 165 -4.21 6.93 -2.29
CA PHE A 165 -3.05 6.06 -2.45
C PHE A 165 -1.74 6.84 -2.45
N ILE A 166 -1.69 8.03 -3.07
CA ILE A 166 -0.49 8.86 -3.09
C ILE A 166 0.01 9.19 -1.67
N ARG A 167 -0.91 9.47 -0.73
CA ARG A 167 -0.57 9.76 0.67
C ARG A 167 0.03 8.56 1.41
N VAL A 168 -0.36 7.34 1.03
CA VAL A 168 0.04 6.11 1.71
C VAL A 168 0.98 5.23 0.87
N MET A 169 1.47 5.71 -0.27
CA MET A 169 2.25 4.91 -1.22
C MET A 169 3.49 4.26 -0.59
N LYS A 170 4.18 4.97 0.30
CA LYS A 170 5.35 4.42 1.01
C LYS A 170 4.95 3.23 1.88
N TRP A 171 3.93 3.39 2.71
CA TRP A 171 3.39 2.32 3.54
C TRP A 171 2.85 1.16 2.69
N ALA A 172 2.16 1.44 1.58
CA ALA A 172 1.66 0.41 0.68
C ALA A 172 2.79 -0.44 0.06
N LYS A 173 3.93 0.17 -0.28
CA LYS A 173 5.14 -0.55 -0.71
C LYS A 173 5.68 -1.47 0.39
N GLU A 174 5.78 -0.98 1.62
CA GLU A 174 6.23 -1.75 2.77
C GLU A 174 5.27 -2.90 3.09
N TYR A 175 3.96 -2.64 3.07
CA TYR A 175 2.92 -3.64 3.31
C TYR A 175 2.92 -4.74 2.25
N ARG A 176 3.05 -4.40 0.95
CA ARG A 176 3.20 -5.41 -0.10
C ARG A 176 4.40 -6.33 0.16
N GLN A 177 5.54 -5.78 0.53
CA GLN A 177 6.73 -6.60 0.85
C GLN A 177 6.48 -7.50 2.06
N ALA A 178 5.87 -6.98 3.14
CA ALA A 178 5.53 -7.77 4.32
C ALA A 178 4.50 -8.89 4.01
N TYR A 179 3.52 -8.61 3.16
CA TYR A 179 2.54 -9.59 2.70
C TYR A 179 3.21 -10.72 1.90
N LEU A 180 4.03 -10.38 0.90
CA LEU A 180 4.80 -11.35 0.13
C LEU A 180 5.72 -12.18 1.03
N GLU A 181 6.40 -11.54 1.98
CA GLU A 181 7.22 -12.24 2.95
C GLU A 181 6.42 -13.25 3.77
N ASN A 182 5.26 -12.86 4.28
CA ASN A 182 4.40 -13.75 5.05
C ASN A 182 3.88 -14.93 4.20
N LYS A 183 3.57 -14.68 2.92
CA LYS A 183 3.14 -15.68 1.94
C LYS A 183 4.25 -16.70 1.65
N TYR A 184 5.46 -16.23 1.35
CA TYR A 184 6.56 -17.10 0.89
C TYR A 184 7.43 -17.68 2.01
N LYS A 185 7.44 -17.12 3.24
CA LYS A 185 8.29 -17.65 4.34
C LYS A 185 7.95 -19.07 4.79
N ARG A 186 6.78 -19.60 4.41
CA ARG A 186 6.32 -20.97 4.76
C ARG A 186 6.09 -21.85 3.53
N GLN A 187 6.56 -21.43 2.36
CA GLN A 187 6.28 -22.11 1.11
C GLN A 187 7.58 -22.57 0.45
N PHE A 188 7.61 -23.83 0.03
CA PHE A 188 8.64 -24.32 -0.88
C PHE A 188 8.20 -24.05 -2.32
N ARG A 189 8.96 -23.24 -3.04
CA ARG A 189 8.70 -22.87 -4.43
C ARG A 189 9.08 -24.03 -5.35
N LYS A 190 8.14 -24.50 -6.17
CA LYS A 190 8.41 -25.54 -7.17
C LYS A 190 9.12 -24.93 -8.37
N MET A 191 10.45 -24.93 -8.31
CA MET A 191 11.30 -24.24 -9.28
C MET A 191 11.32 -24.92 -10.66
N ASN A 192 11.01 -24.15 -11.70
CA ASN A 192 11.21 -24.50 -13.11
C ASN A 192 12.32 -23.64 -13.71
N VAL A 193 13.50 -24.21 -13.88
CA VAL A 193 14.69 -23.46 -14.33
C VAL A 193 15.06 -23.87 -15.75
N TYR A 194 15.13 -22.91 -16.65
CA TYR A 194 15.44 -23.14 -18.06
C TYR A 194 16.72 -22.42 -18.42
N TYR A 195 17.66 -23.15 -19.00
CA TYR A 195 18.86 -22.54 -19.59
C TYR A 195 18.67 -22.45 -21.10
N ILE A 196 18.77 -21.25 -21.68
CA ILE A 196 18.64 -21.05 -23.12
C ILE A 196 19.94 -20.43 -23.62
N TYR A 197 20.57 -21.08 -24.60
CA TYR A 197 21.70 -20.52 -25.30
C TYR A 197 21.56 -20.60 -26.81
N GLY A 198 22.42 -19.88 -27.51
CA GLY A 198 22.48 -19.81 -28.96
C GLY A 198 22.99 -18.45 -29.42
N SER A 199 23.13 -18.28 -30.71
CA SER A 199 23.65 -17.07 -31.34
C SER A 199 22.76 -15.85 -31.07
N ALA A 200 23.34 -14.66 -31.21
CA ALA A 200 22.57 -13.42 -31.14
C ALA A 200 21.50 -13.41 -32.26
N GLY A 201 20.32 -12.83 -32.00
CA GLY A 201 19.24 -12.78 -32.98
C GLY A 201 18.35 -14.04 -33.09
N CYS A 202 18.67 -15.14 -32.39
CA CYS A 202 17.85 -16.37 -32.45
C CYS A 202 16.51 -16.29 -31.68
N GLY A 203 16.14 -15.11 -31.16
CA GLY A 203 14.85 -14.86 -30.52
C GLY A 203 14.72 -15.35 -29.06
N LYS A 204 15.83 -15.50 -28.33
CA LYS A 204 15.86 -15.96 -26.92
C LYS A 204 15.03 -15.06 -26.00
N THR A 205 15.27 -13.75 -26.05
CA THR A 205 14.56 -12.75 -25.25
C THR A 205 13.07 -12.68 -25.64
N SER A 206 12.77 -12.66 -26.93
CA SER A 206 11.39 -12.65 -27.44
C SER A 206 10.60 -13.87 -26.98
N TYR A 207 11.22 -15.06 -26.97
CA TYR A 207 10.59 -16.29 -26.50
C TYR A 207 10.08 -16.18 -25.05
N VAL A 208 10.88 -15.62 -24.14
CA VAL A 208 10.50 -15.49 -22.72
C VAL A 208 9.28 -14.57 -22.58
N TYR A 209 9.31 -13.40 -23.22
CA TYR A 209 8.20 -12.45 -23.16
C TYR A 209 6.93 -12.95 -23.85
N SER A 210 7.06 -13.60 -25.02
CA SER A 210 5.89 -14.17 -25.71
C SER A 210 5.23 -15.28 -24.91
N LYS A 211 5.97 -15.98 -24.05
CA LYS A 211 5.45 -17.10 -23.26
C LYS A 211 4.77 -16.66 -21.95
N HIS A 212 5.24 -15.58 -21.33
CA HIS A 212 4.81 -15.18 -19.97
C HIS A 212 4.17 -13.79 -19.90
N GLY A 213 4.26 -12.99 -20.96
CA GLY A 213 3.86 -11.58 -20.93
C GLY A 213 4.92 -10.68 -20.31
N TYR A 214 4.70 -9.37 -20.37
CA TYR A 214 5.66 -8.37 -19.89
C TYR A 214 5.56 -8.13 -18.38
N ASP A 215 4.36 -8.22 -17.80
CA ASP A 215 4.11 -7.87 -16.40
C ASP A 215 4.59 -8.94 -15.41
N GLU A 216 4.64 -10.21 -15.83
CA GLU A 216 5.07 -11.32 -14.96
C GLU A 216 6.59 -11.58 -15.00
N VAL A 217 7.34 -10.86 -15.83
CA VAL A 217 8.76 -11.10 -16.10
C VAL A 217 9.64 -10.02 -15.50
N TYR A 218 10.44 -10.39 -14.49
CA TYR A 218 11.54 -9.58 -14.02
C TYR A 218 12.81 -9.90 -14.81
N ARG A 219 13.22 -9.00 -15.71
CA ARG A 219 14.45 -9.14 -16.49
C ARG A 219 15.60 -8.36 -15.86
N THR A 220 16.76 -8.99 -15.75
CA THR A 220 18.02 -8.31 -15.43
C THR A 220 19.14 -8.68 -16.40
N THR A 221 19.93 -7.67 -16.77
CA THR A 221 21.25 -7.82 -17.41
C THR A 221 22.37 -7.25 -16.53
N ASN A 222 22.03 -6.59 -15.42
CA ASN A 222 22.97 -6.11 -14.42
C ASN A 222 23.05 -7.11 -13.27
N TYR A 223 24.24 -7.55 -12.92
CA TYR A 223 24.49 -8.58 -11.93
C TYR A 223 25.25 -8.07 -10.70
N GLU A 224 25.40 -6.75 -10.59
CA GLU A 224 26.05 -6.11 -9.45
C GLU A 224 25.13 -6.04 -8.21
N PHE A 225 25.68 -5.53 -7.10
CA PHE A 225 24.91 -5.32 -5.88
C PHE A 225 23.70 -4.39 -6.16
N GLY A 226 22.50 -4.86 -5.82
CA GLY A 226 21.25 -4.18 -6.17
C GLY A 226 20.59 -4.65 -7.46
N TRP A 227 21.06 -5.74 -8.09
CA TRP A 227 20.45 -6.31 -9.30
C TRP A 227 18.95 -6.64 -9.17
N ILE A 228 18.45 -6.78 -7.94
CA ILE A 228 17.06 -7.13 -7.62
C ILE A 228 16.21 -5.91 -7.26
N ASP A 229 16.74 -4.69 -7.36
CA ASP A 229 16.07 -3.50 -6.82
C ASP A 229 14.71 -3.20 -7.44
N ASP A 230 14.48 -3.55 -8.70
CA ASP A 230 13.19 -3.31 -9.36
C ASP A 230 12.24 -4.50 -9.27
N TYR A 231 12.65 -5.59 -8.62
CA TYR A 231 11.85 -6.79 -8.45
C TYR A 231 10.72 -6.53 -7.43
N ASN A 232 9.48 -6.75 -7.85
CA ASN A 232 8.28 -6.49 -7.08
C ASN A 232 7.40 -7.72 -6.85
N GLY A 233 7.92 -8.93 -7.09
CA GLY A 233 7.22 -10.18 -6.83
C GLY A 233 6.80 -10.93 -8.09
N GLU A 234 7.40 -10.59 -9.22
CA GLU A 234 7.20 -11.22 -10.51
C GLU A 234 7.40 -12.75 -10.42
N LYS A 235 6.56 -13.52 -11.11
CA LYS A 235 6.62 -14.99 -11.08
C LYS A 235 7.81 -15.55 -11.88
N VAL A 236 8.29 -14.79 -12.85
CA VAL A 236 9.36 -15.22 -13.76
C VAL A 236 10.60 -14.36 -13.53
N LEU A 237 11.70 -15.00 -13.13
CA LEU A 237 13.02 -14.40 -13.09
C LEU A 237 13.73 -14.65 -14.42
N PHE A 238 14.11 -13.60 -15.12
CA PHE A 238 14.81 -13.65 -16.40
C PHE A 238 16.22 -13.05 -16.26
N LEU A 239 17.21 -13.93 -16.11
CA LEU A 239 18.63 -13.60 -16.12
C LEU A 239 19.13 -13.57 -17.56
N ASP A 240 19.17 -12.39 -18.17
CA ASP A 240 19.54 -12.20 -19.57
C ASP A 240 21.03 -11.88 -19.74
N GLU A 241 21.62 -12.31 -20.84
CA GLU A 241 23.06 -12.20 -21.11
C GLU A 241 23.97 -12.78 -20.00
N PHE A 242 23.53 -13.84 -19.34
CA PHE A 242 24.22 -14.45 -18.20
C PHE A 242 25.57 -15.08 -18.59
N ARG A 243 26.65 -14.71 -17.90
CA ARG A 243 28.02 -15.21 -18.15
C ARG A 243 28.77 -15.47 -16.85
N SER A 244 28.27 -16.42 -16.06
CA SER A 244 28.81 -16.76 -14.73
C SER A 244 28.86 -15.52 -13.82
N SER A 245 27.86 -14.64 -13.99
CA SER A 245 27.88 -13.29 -13.44
C SER A 245 27.70 -13.24 -11.92
N PHE A 246 27.11 -14.29 -11.34
CA PHE A 246 27.02 -14.48 -9.89
C PHE A 246 28.07 -15.47 -9.40
N LYS A 247 28.42 -15.41 -8.11
CA LYS A 247 29.15 -16.51 -7.48
C LYS A 247 28.30 -17.79 -7.55
N ILE A 248 28.96 -18.95 -7.61
CA ILE A 248 28.24 -20.22 -7.70
C ILE A 248 27.30 -20.42 -6.50
N SER A 249 27.69 -20.03 -5.30
CA SER A 249 26.84 -20.09 -4.11
C SER A 249 25.58 -19.24 -4.23
N GLU A 250 25.69 -18.03 -4.78
CA GLU A 250 24.56 -17.10 -4.92
C GLU A 250 23.53 -17.63 -5.92
N ILE A 251 23.97 -18.11 -7.09
CA ILE A 251 23.04 -18.67 -8.07
C ILE A 251 22.41 -19.97 -7.56
N LEU A 252 23.14 -20.78 -6.76
CA LEU A 252 22.56 -21.97 -6.14
C LEU A 252 21.40 -21.60 -5.19
N ASP A 253 21.56 -20.53 -4.40
CA ASP A 253 20.51 -20.02 -3.51
C ASP A 253 19.32 -19.45 -4.31
N TYR A 254 19.59 -18.65 -5.35
CA TYR A 254 18.53 -18.07 -6.19
C TYR A 254 17.70 -19.13 -6.92
N LEU A 255 18.33 -20.25 -7.30
CA LEU A 255 17.65 -21.36 -7.95
C LEU A 255 17.08 -22.39 -6.96
N ASP A 256 17.23 -22.17 -5.66
CA ASP A 256 16.63 -23.02 -4.64
C ASP A 256 15.14 -22.69 -4.44
N GLY A 257 14.35 -23.71 -4.15
CA GLY A 257 12.93 -23.57 -3.83
C GLY A 257 12.69 -23.08 -2.39
N GLN A 258 13.70 -23.07 -1.53
CA GLN A 258 13.56 -22.55 -0.16
C GLN A 258 13.14 -21.07 -0.13
N PRO A 259 12.46 -20.63 0.95
CA PRO A 259 12.20 -19.22 1.19
C PRO A 259 13.51 -18.42 1.22
N LEU A 260 13.59 -17.37 0.41
CA LEU A 260 14.81 -16.58 0.25
C LEU A 260 14.51 -15.09 0.27
N ARG A 261 15.38 -14.33 0.95
CA ARG A 261 15.45 -12.87 0.82
C ARG A 261 16.75 -12.49 0.12
N ILE A 262 16.63 -11.83 -1.03
CA ILE A 262 17.74 -11.36 -1.84
C ILE A 262 18.09 -9.94 -1.40
N ARG A 263 19.38 -9.66 -1.22
CA ARG A 263 19.85 -8.34 -0.76
C ARG A 263 19.76 -7.31 -1.89
N GLY A 264 18.93 -6.29 -1.70
CA GLY A 264 18.88 -5.09 -2.54
C GLY A 264 19.68 -3.93 -1.92
N ARG A 265 19.82 -2.82 -2.64
CA ARG A 265 20.58 -1.65 -2.15
C ARG A 265 19.85 -0.94 -1.02
N GLN A 266 18.55 -0.72 -1.21
CA GLN A 266 17.72 0.00 -0.24
C GLN A 266 17.01 -0.95 0.72
N PHE A 267 16.49 -2.06 0.19
CA PHE A 267 15.78 -3.06 0.98
C PHE A 267 15.88 -4.43 0.33
N ASN A 268 15.74 -5.46 1.15
CA ASN A 268 15.76 -6.84 0.71
C ASN A 268 14.46 -7.19 -0.02
N ARG A 269 14.56 -8.06 -1.01
CA ARG A 269 13.43 -8.57 -1.81
C ARG A 269 13.14 -10.01 -1.49
N VAL A 270 11.86 -10.34 -1.31
CA VAL A 270 11.44 -11.74 -1.10
C VAL A 270 11.38 -12.43 -2.46
N ALA A 271 12.09 -13.54 -2.63
CA ALA A 271 12.02 -14.31 -3.86
C ALA A 271 10.64 -14.98 -3.98
N CYS A 272 9.84 -14.53 -4.94
CA CYS A 272 8.48 -14.99 -5.22
C CYS A 272 8.39 -15.83 -6.51
N TYR A 273 9.38 -15.67 -7.40
CA TYR A 273 9.44 -16.40 -8.66
C TYR A 273 9.53 -17.91 -8.44
N ASP A 274 8.84 -18.66 -9.29
CA ASP A 274 8.91 -20.12 -9.39
C ASP A 274 9.52 -20.57 -10.72
N THR A 275 9.66 -19.65 -11.68
CA THR A 275 10.17 -19.94 -13.01
C THR A 275 11.38 -19.06 -13.28
N VAL A 276 12.48 -19.66 -13.72
CA VAL A 276 13.72 -18.94 -14.00
C VAL A 276 14.19 -19.24 -15.41
N TYR A 277 14.51 -18.21 -16.17
CA TYR A 277 15.24 -18.32 -17.43
C TYR A 277 16.65 -17.76 -17.26
N ILE A 278 17.63 -18.60 -17.53
CA ILE A 278 19.03 -18.21 -17.64
C ILE A 278 19.35 -18.20 -19.13
N VAL A 279 19.53 -17.01 -19.70
CA VAL A 279 19.76 -16.84 -21.12
C VAL A 279 21.20 -16.40 -21.35
N SER A 280 21.88 -17.06 -22.28
CA SER A 280 23.27 -16.78 -22.60
C SER A 280 23.55 -16.91 -24.10
N ASN A 281 24.72 -16.42 -24.52
CA ASN A 281 25.26 -16.72 -25.84
C ASN A 281 26.28 -17.87 -25.78
N ILE A 282 26.65 -18.36 -24.60
CA ILE A 282 27.55 -19.50 -24.44
C ILE A 282 26.80 -20.75 -23.98
N PRO A 283 27.24 -21.94 -24.39
CA PRO A 283 26.72 -23.21 -23.87
C PRO A 283 26.82 -23.33 -22.34
N LEU A 284 25.98 -24.19 -21.77
CA LEU A 284 25.94 -24.40 -20.32
C LEU A 284 27.28 -24.89 -19.77
N ASN A 285 27.96 -25.83 -20.44
CA ASN A 285 29.26 -26.37 -20.03
C ASN A 285 30.41 -25.35 -20.13
N GLU A 286 30.19 -24.18 -20.74
CA GLU A 286 31.16 -23.08 -20.76
C GLU A 286 31.01 -22.16 -19.53
N GLN A 287 29.96 -22.33 -18.74
CA GLN A 287 29.73 -21.58 -17.50
C GLN A 287 30.59 -22.14 -16.36
N TYR A 288 31.13 -21.26 -15.52
CA TYR A 288 31.83 -21.64 -14.29
C TYR A 288 32.99 -22.63 -14.47
N LYS A 289 33.74 -22.60 -15.59
CA LYS A 289 34.81 -23.58 -15.90
C LYS A 289 35.72 -23.94 -14.72
N LYS A 290 36.25 -22.93 -14.02
CA LYS A 290 37.11 -23.17 -12.84
C LYS A 290 36.40 -23.96 -11.74
N ILE A 291 35.12 -23.68 -11.47
CA ILE A 291 34.33 -24.41 -10.46
C ILE A 291 34.09 -25.85 -10.90
N GLN A 292 33.96 -26.12 -12.20
CA GLN A 292 33.84 -27.50 -12.69
C GLN A 292 35.05 -28.34 -12.30
N ASP A 293 36.25 -27.76 -12.37
CA ASP A 293 37.51 -28.42 -12.02
C ASP A 293 37.72 -28.52 -10.50
N TYR A 294 37.62 -27.38 -9.79
CA TYR A 294 38.00 -27.31 -8.36
C TYR A 294 36.86 -27.70 -7.41
N GLU A 295 35.60 -27.54 -7.82
CA GLU A 295 34.42 -27.77 -6.99
C GLU A 295 33.30 -28.52 -7.75
N PRO A 296 33.56 -29.75 -8.24
CA PRO A 296 32.62 -30.49 -9.08
C PRO A 296 31.28 -30.77 -8.40
N LYS A 297 31.24 -30.82 -7.06
CA LYS A 297 30.00 -30.97 -6.27
C LYS A 297 29.10 -29.74 -6.39
N SER A 298 29.68 -28.53 -6.35
CA SER A 298 28.97 -27.26 -6.52
C SER A 298 28.43 -27.15 -7.95
N TRP A 299 29.23 -27.54 -8.94
CA TRP A 299 28.78 -27.62 -10.33
C TRP A 299 27.62 -28.61 -10.53
N ALA A 300 27.72 -29.82 -9.96
CA ALA A 300 26.64 -30.79 -10.00
C ALA A 300 25.36 -30.32 -9.28
N ALA A 301 25.48 -29.50 -8.24
CA ALA A 301 24.34 -28.88 -7.56
C ALA A 301 23.62 -27.85 -8.46
N PHE A 302 24.37 -27.13 -9.31
CA PHE A 302 23.82 -26.19 -10.27
C PHE A 302 23.07 -26.91 -11.40
N LEU A 303 23.71 -27.94 -12.00
CA LEU A 303 23.10 -28.75 -13.06
C LEU A 303 21.81 -29.46 -12.62
N ARG A 304 21.70 -29.86 -11.35
CA ARG A 304 20.50 -30.48 -10.78
C ARG A 304 19.31 -29.52 -10.65
N ARG A 305 19.56 -28.22 -10.46
CA ARG A 305 18.51 -27.20 -10.35
C ARG A 305 17.97 -26.76 -11.71
N ILE A 306 18.75 -26.91 -12.78
CA ILE A 306 18.30 -26.63 -14.15
C ILE A 306 17.28 -27.71 -14.54
N THR A 307 16.07 -27.37 -14.94
CA THR A 307 15.04 -28.31 -15.40
C THR A 307 15.32 -28.77 -16.83
N ALA A 308 15.56 -27.84 -17.75
CA ALA A 308 15.85 -28.14 -19.15
C ALA A 308 16.81 -27.11 -19.76
N VAL A 309 17.50 -27.54 -20.82
CA VAL A 309 18.45 -26.72 -21.57
C VAL A 309 17.99 -26.67 -23.02
N TYR A 310 17.99 -25.49 -23.64
CA TYR A 310 17.64 -25.30 -25.03
C TYR A 310 18.81 -24.66 -25.77
N ASN A 311 19.13 -25.20 -26.94
CA ASN A 311 20.02 -24.58 -27.90
C ASN A 311 19.19 -24.02 -29.04
N PHE A 312 18.97 -22.71 -29.05
CA PHE A 312 18.11 -22.04 -30.03
C PHE A 312 18.73 -21.98 -31.44
N ASP A 313 20.00 -22.32 -31.59
CA ASP A 313 20.61 -22.54 -32.91
C ASP A 313 20.19 -23.90 -33.51
N ILE A 314 19.70 -24.83 -32.69
CA ILE A 314 19.27 -26.17 -33.10
C ILE A 314 17.75 -26.32 -33.02
N SER A 315 17.15 -26.02 -31.87
CA SER A 315 15.70 -26.13 -31.64
C SER A 315 15.23 -25.22 -30.52
N LYS A 316 14.05 -24.61 -30.71
CA LYS A 316 13.36 -23.81 -29.69
C LYS A 316 12.35 -24.63 -28.87
N GLU A 317 12.03 -25.83 -29.34
CA GLU A 317 10.95 -26.66 -28.80
C GLU A 317 11.49 -27.88 -28.05
N THR A 318 12.58 -28.47 -28.57
CA THR A 318 13.16 -29.69 -28.00
C THR A 318 14.40 -29.35 -27.17
N PRO A 319 14.45 -29.74 -25.88
CA PRO A 319 15.63 -29.50 -25.06
C PRO A 319 16.81 -30.37 -25.48
N VAL A 320 18.01 -29.86 -25.27
CA VAL A 320 19.27 -30.58 -25.41
C VAL A 320 19.67 -31.25 -24.09
N ASN A 321 20.51 -32.29 -24.19
CA ASN A 321 21.15 -32.91 -23.04
C ASN A 321 22.11 -31.90 -22.38
N LYS A 322 22.03 -31.79 -21.06
CA LYS A 322 22.82 -30.84 -20.26
C LYS A 322 24.34 -31.04 -20.34
N PHE A 323 24.78 -32.27 -20.59
CA PHE A 323 26.19 -32.66 -20.60
C PHE A 323 26.77 -32.64 -22.01
N THR A 324 26.02 -33.16 -23.00
CA THR A 324 26.53 -33.30 -24.37
C THR A 324 26.15 -32.12 -25.27
N GLY A 325 25.09 -31.35 -24.93
CA GLY A 325 24.57 -30.29 -25.78
C GLY A 325 23.82 -30.78 -27.02
N GLU A 326 23.68 -32.10 -27.20
CA GLU A 326 22.94 -32.72 -28.29
C GLU A 326 21.45 -32.76 -27.99
N LEU A 327 20.60 -32.81 -29.02
CA LEU A 327 19.15 -32.96 -28.83
C LEU A 327 18.86 -34.20 -27.99
N LYS A 328 18.01 -34.02 -26.97
CA LYS A 328 17.58 -35.12 -26.12
C LYS A 328 16.72 -36.06 -26.98
N LYS A 329 17.28 -37.19 -27.40
CA LYS A 329 16.51 -38.23 -28.10
C LYS A 329 15.34 -38.66 -27.20
N SER A 330 14.14 -38.68 -27.76
CA SER A 330 13.02 -39.39 -27.12
C SER A 330 13.49 -40.82 -26.85
N PRO A 331 13.23 -41.40 -25.65
CA PRO A 331 13.58 -42.79 -25.42
C PRO A 331 12.91 -43.62 -26.51
N THR A 332 13.73 -44.26 -27.34
CA THR A 332 13.23 -45.24 -28.30
C THR A 332 12.70 -46.39 -27.45
N LEU A 333 11.38 -46.52 -27.37
CA LEU A 333 10.76 -47.74 -26.86
C LEU A 333 11.11 -48.84 -27.85
N ILE A 334 12.07 -49.68 -27.50
CA ILE A 334 12.30 -50.93 -28.19
C ILE A 334 11.20 -51.85 -27.67
N GLU A 335 10.25 -52.24 -28.52
CA GLU A 335 9.37 -53.36 -28.22
C GLU A 335 10.26 -54.57 -27.96
N ILE A 336 10.27 -55.04 -26.71
CA ILE A 336 10.82 -56.34 -26.39
C ILE A 336 9.84 -57.32 -27.06
N ALA A 337 10.30 -58.01 -28.10
CA ALA A 337 9.55 -59.11 -28.67
C ALA A 337 9.22 -60.09 -27.54
N ASP A 338 7.98 -60.54 -27.51
CA ASP A 338 7.40 -61.43 -26.50
C ASP A 338 8.26 -62.70 -26.32
N ASP A 339 9.21 -62.66 -25.38
CA ASP A 339 9.97 -63.83 -24.92
C ASP A 339 9.05 -64.69 -24.05
N SER A 340 8.08 -65.32 -24.71
CA SER A 340 7.18 -66.32 -24.14
C SER A 340 7.85 -67.68 -23.91
N ASP A 341 9.18 -67.79 -24.05
CA ASP A 341 9.95 -69.02 -23.85
C ASP A 341 11.23 -68.80 -23.02
N LEU A 342 11.10 -68.18 -21.84
CA LEU A 342 12.12 -68.31 -20.80
C LEU A 342 11.51 -68.96 -19.55
N PRO A 343 11.82 -70.23 -19.25
CA PRO A 343 11.55 -70.77 -17.93
C PRO A 343 12.60 -70.15 -17.01
N PHE A 344 12.18 -69.26 -16.11
CA PHE A 344 12.65 -69.04 -14.72
C PHE A 344 12.23 -67.65 -14.24
#